data_AF-A0A7C4AJA3-F1
#
_entry.id   AF-A0A7C4AJA3-F1
#
_cell.length_a   1.000
_cell.length_b   1.000
_cell.length_c   1.000
_cell.angle_alpha   90.00
_cell.angle_beta   90.00
_cell.angle_gamma   90.00
#
_symmetry.space_group_name_H-M   'P 1'
#
loop_
_entity.id
_entity.type
_entity.pdbx_description
1 polymer ?
#
loop_
_entity_poly.entity_id
_entity_poly.type
_entity_poly.pdbx_seq_one_letter_code
_entity_poly.pdbx_strand_id
1 'polypeptide(L)'
;MDRIKIKKKEAQFLKFHEIEIREPLVEDLIYAERVTGSTEGVKFALAVLSRIATFDGKQLVPEELQKLRVKDFFELSKAIEAFGLEELAKELLSSQEKQASRLEK
;
A
#
# COMPACT_ATOMS: atom_id res chain seq x y z
N MET A 1 37.78 12.94 -8.27
CA MET A 1 36.31 12.76 -8.15
C MET A 1 36.02 11.28 -8.22
N ASP A 2 35.81 10.63 -7.08
CA ASP A 2 35.46 9.20 -7.05
C ASP A 2 34.02 9.00 -7.57
N ARG A 3 33.86 8.12 -8.56
CA ARG A 3 32.56 7.76 -9.14
C ARG A 3 31.89 6.67 -8.30
N ILE A 4 30.70 6.97 -7.77
CA ILE A 4 29.85 5.98 -7.10
C ILE A 4 29.40 4.93 -8.11
N LYS A 5 29.58 3.64 -7.78
CA LYS A 5 29.05 2.50 -8.56
C LYS A 5 27.72 2.05 -7.97
N ILE A 6 26.63 2.36 -8.66
CA ILE A 6 25.29 1.87 -8.32
C ILE A 6 25.14 0.44 -8.85
N LYS A 7 24.70 -0.49 -7.99
CA LYS A 7 24.41 -1.88 -8.35
C LYS A 7 22.98 -2.23 -7.92
N LYS A 8 22.22 -2.81 -8.84
CA LYS A 8 20.89 -3.35 -8.53
C LYS A 8 21.05 -4.59 -7.65
N LYS A 9 20.35 -4.62 -6.52
CA LYS A 9 20.22 -5.80 -5.66
C LYS A 9 18.79 -6.32 -5.74
N GLU A 10 18.66 -7.63 -5.75
CA GLU A 10 17.35 -8.26 -5.69
C GLU A 10 16.76 -8.09 -4.28
N ALA A 11 15.54 -7.54 -4.21
CA ALA A 11 14.80 -7.39 -2.97
C ALA A 11 13.94 -8.65 -2.75
N GLN A 12 13.80 -9.07 -1.49
CA GLN A 12 12.77 -10.03 -1.13
C GLN A 12 11.45 -9.28 -1.00
N PHE A 13 10.42 -9.75 -1.71
CA PHE A 13 9.10 -9.13 -1.72
C PHE A 13 8.01 -10.20 -1.77
N LEU A 14 6.81 -9.82 -1.35
CA LEU A 14 5.64 -10.69 -1.41
C LEU A 14 5.23 -10.97 -2.86
N LYS A 15 4.90 -12.23 -3.17
CA LYS A 15 4.39 -12.66 -4.47
C LYS A 15 3.05 -13.31 -4.26
N PHE A 16 2.07 -12.89 -5.05
CA PHE A 16 0.71 -13.40 -5.02
C PHE A 16 0.27 -13.79 -6.42
N HIS A 17 -0.51 -14.84 -6.54
CA HIS A 17 -1.11 -15.26 -7.81
C HIS A 17 -2.52 -14.69 -7.94
N GLU A 18 -3.26 -14.65 -6.84
CA GLU A 18 -4.63 -14.16 -6.78
C GLU A 18 -4.81 -13.17 -5.62
N ILE A 19 -5.49 -12.06 -5.91
CA ILE A 19 -5.88 -11.08 -4.91
C ILE A 19 -7.36 -10.79 -5.10
N GLU A 20 -8.15 -11.12 -4.10
CA GLU A 20 -9.56 -10.81 -4.04
C GLU A 20 -9.75 -9.56 -3.18
N ILE A 21 -10.44 -8.54 -3.71
CA ILE A 21 -10.74 -7.31 -2.98
C ILE A 21 -12.25 -7.18 -2.91
N ARG A 22 -12.79 -7.06 -1.69
CA ARG A 22 -14.19 -6.68 -1.49
C ARG A 22 -14.33 -5.17 -1.38
N GLU A 23 -15.55 -4.69 -1.61
CA GLU A 23 -15.91 -3.30 -1.33
C GLU A 23 -15.60 -2.94 0.14
N PRO A 24 -14.90 -1.81 0.38
CA PRO A 24 -14.59 -1.37 1.74
C PRO A 24 -15.82 -0.85 2.45
N LEU A 25 -15.96 -1.18 3.73
CA LEU A 25 -17.03 -0.68 4.59
C LEU A 25 -16.50 0.46 5.46
N VAL A 26 -17.42 1.27 5.99
CA VAL A 26 -17.08 2.34 6.96
C VAL A 26 -16.33 1.77 8.17
N GLU A 27 -16.66 0.56 8.62
CA GLU A 27 -15.94 -0.11 9.72
C GLU A 27 -14.46 -0.37 9.42
N ASP A 28 -14.09 -0.58 8.15
CA ASP A 28 -12.70 -0.81 7.76
C ASP A 28 -11.89 0.48 7.81
N LEU A 29 -12.52 1.62 7.48
CA LEU A 29 -11.93 2.94 7.62
C LEU A 29 -11.74 3.31 9.11
N ILE A 30 -12.75 3.09 9.94
CA ILE A 30 -12.68 3.31 11.39
C ILE A 30 -11.59 2.43 12.03
N TYR A 31 -11.50 1.17 11.60
CA TYR A 31 -10.44 0.27 12.03
C TYR A 31 -9.06 0.81 11.66
N ALA A 32 -8.87 1.22 10.40
CA ALA A 32 -7.62 1.77 9.92
C ALA A 32 -7.21 3.04 10.66
N GLU A 33 -8.15 3.95 10.94
CA GLU A 33 -7.91 5.14 11.75
C GLU A 33 -7.47 4.77 13.16
N ARG A 34 -8.16 3.81 13.78
CA ARG A 34 -7.87 3.37 15.16
C ARG A 34 -6.48 2.76 15.31
N VAL A 35 -6.04 1.94 14.37
CA VAL A 35 -4.74 1.26 14.47
C VAL A 35 -3.57 2.13 14.03
N THR A 36 -3.81 3.13 13.18
CA THR A 36 -2.74 4.00 12.64
C THR A 36 -2.69 5.39 13.28
N GLY A 37 -3.76 5.82 13.95
CA GLY A 37 -3.91 7.17 14.50
C GLY A 37 -4.07 8.26 13.45
N SER A 38 -4.42 7.90 12.22
CA SER A 38 -4.53 8.80 11.07
C SER A 38 -5.58 8.29 10.09
N THR A 39 -6.22 9.19 9.35
CA THR A 39 -7.18 8.86 8.27
C THR A 39 -6.52 8.83 6.88
N GLU A 40 -5.19 8.97 6.79
CA GLU A 40 -4.47 9.16 5.53
C GLU A 40 -3.09 8.47 5.50
N GLY A 41 -2.49 8.42 4.30
CA GLY A 41 -1.14 7.87 4.06
C GLY A 41 -1.01 6.34 4.01
N VAL A 42 0.20 5.86 3.71
CA VAL A 42 0.50 4.42 3.47
C VAL A 42 -0.02 3.51 4.58
N LYS A 43 0.21 3.87 5.85
CA LYS A 43 -0.15 3.00 6.97
C LYS A 43 -1.65 2.81 7.05
N PHE A 44 -2.42 3.90 6.92
CA PHE A 44 -3.87 3.85 6.91
C PHE A 44 -4.34 2.94 5.77
N ALA A 45 -3.79 3.13 4.59
CA ALA A 45 -4.25 2.40 3.43
C ALA A 45 -3.84 0.92 3.42
N LEU A 46 -2.67 0.57 3.98
CA LEU A 46 -2.30 -0.82 4.27
C LEU A 46 -3.23 -1.44 5.33
N ALA A 47 -3.66 -0.66 6.34
CA ALA A 47 -4.62 -1.11 7.32
C ALA A 47 -6.01 -1.37 6.71
N VAL A 48 -6.46 -0.53 5.78
CA VAL A 48 -7.68 -0.80 5.00
C VAL A 48 -7.49 -2.07 4.16
N LEU A 49 -6.41 -2.19 3.39
CA LEU A 49 -6.11 -3.37 2.57
C LEU A 49 -6.11 -4.67 3.38
N SER A 50 -5.55 -4.66 4.59
CA SER A 50 -5.52 -5.85 5.48
C SER A 50 -6.90 -6.42 5.82
N ARG A 51 -7.95 -5.60 5.70
CA ARG A 51 -9.34 -5.94 6.03
C ARG A 51 -10.19 -6.34 4.83
N ILE A 52 -9.85 -5.81 3.67
CA ILE A 52 -10.67 -5.91 2.46
C ILE A 52 -10.06 -6.83 1.42
N ALA A 53 -8.76 -7.11 1.50
CA ALA A 53 -8.04 -7.90 0.52
C ALA A 53 -7.64 -9.27 1.08
N THR A 54 -7.85 -10.29 0.27
CA THR A 54 -7.42 -11.67 0.50
C THR A 54 -6.38 -12.03 -0.54
N PHE A 55 -5.20 -12.46 -0.09
CA PHE A 55 -4.03 -12.77 -0.92
C PHE A 55 -3.79 -14.28 -0.90
N ASP A 56 -3.96 -14.95 -2.04
CA ASP A 56 -3.88 -16.42 -2.16
C ASP A 56 -4.71 -17.14 -1.06
N GLY A 57 -5.93 -16.66 -0.81
CA GLY A 57 -6.84 -17.20 0.22
C GLY A 57 -6.53 -16.78 1.67
N LYS A 58 -5.58 -15.86 1.90
CA LYS A 58 -5.21 -15.39 3.24
C LYS A 58 -5.32 -13.88 3.40
N GLN A 59 -5.89 -13.43 4.51
CA GLN A 59 -5.75 -12.04 4.93
C GLN A 59 -4.39 -11.84 5.60
N LEU A 60 -3.70 -10.77 5.21
CA LEU A 60 -2.40 -10.38 5.74
C LEU A 60 -2.55 -9.18 6.66
N VAL A 61 -1.76 -9.12 7.74
CA VAL A 61 -1.77 -7.97 8.63
C VAL A 61 -1.05 -6.76 8.00
N PRO A 62 -1.29 -5.52 8.46
CA PRO A 62 -0.70 -4.33 7.86
C PRO A 62 0.83 -4.36 7.79
N GLU A 63 1.49 -4.96 8.79
CA GLU A 63 2.95 -5.10 8.86
C GLU A 63 3.50 -6.04 7.78
N GLU A 64 2.75 -7.08 7.42
CA GLU A 64 3.14 -7.99 6.34
C GLU A 64 3.04 -7.28 5.00
N LEU A 65 1.96 -6.52 4.78
CA LEU A 65 1.72 -5.78 3.54
C LEU A 65 2.76 -4.69 3.26
N GLN A 66 3.54 -4.25 4.25
CA GLN A 66 4.68 -3.34 4.03
C GLN A 66 5.76 -3.94 3.12
N LYS A 67 5.77 -5.26 2.93
CA LYS A 67 6.70 -5.97 2.03
C LYS A 67 6.18 -6.11 0.60
N LEU A 68 5.04 -5.47 0.27
CA LEU A 68 4.56 -5.34 -1.10
C LEU A 68 5.59 -4.57 -1.93
N ARG A 69 5.75 -4.97 -3.20
CA ARG A 69 6.44 -4.08 -4.12
C ARG A 69 5.57 -2.86 -4.35
N VAL A 70 6.23 -1.73 -4.55
CA VAL A 70 5.59 -0.47 -4.92
C VAL A 70 4.66 -0.66 -6.14
N LYS A 71 5.09 -1.43 -7.15
CA LYS A 71 4.27 -1.73 -8.34
C LYS A 71 2.96 -2.45 -7.97
N ASP A 72 3.04 -3.46 -7.10
CA ASP A 72 1.88 -4.27 -6.72
C ASP A 72 0.92 -3.42 -5.88
N PHE A 73 1.46 -2.58 -4.98
CA PHE A 73 0.69 -1.61 -4.21
C PHE A 73 -0.09 -0.61 -5.08
N PHE A 74 0.49 -0.16 -6.20
CA PHE A 74 -0.21 0.67 -7.20
C PHE A 74 -1.32 -0.06 -7.96
N GLU A 75 -1.12 -1.34 -8.27
CA GLU A 75 -2.15 -2.13 -8.94
C GLU A 75 -3.36 -2.30 -8.01
N LEU A 76 -3.11 -2.48 -6.70
CA LEU A 76 -4.14 -2.50 -5.68
C LEU A 76 -4.86 -1.16 -5.53
N SER A 77 -4.15 -0.02 -5.58
CA SER A 77 -4.79 1.29 -5.46
C SER A 77 -5.76 1.57 -6.61
N LYS A 78 -5.41 1.15 -7.84
CA LYS A 78 -6.30 1.27 -8.99
C LYS A 78 -7.54 0.39 -8.87
N ALA A 79 -7.39 -0.81 -8.29
CA ALA A 79 -8.53 -1.68 -8.01
C ALA A 79 -9.47 -1.06 -6.96
N ILE A 80 -8.91 -0.38 -5.95
CA ILE A 80 -9.69 0.34 -4.94
C ILE A 80 -10.43 1.55 -5.52
N GLU A 81 -9.78 2.29 -6.43
CA GLU A 81 -10.40 3.43 -7.14
C GLU A 81 -11.68 3.01 -7.86
N ALA A 82 -11.72 1.80 -8.44
CA ALA A 82 -12.91 1.25 -9.11
C ALA A 82 -14.11 1.03 -8.18
N PHE A 83 -13.92 1.04 -6.85
CA PHE A 83 -14.99 0.98 -5.86
C PHE A 83 -15.47 2.37 -5.39
N GLY A 84 -15.13 3.46 -6.09
CA GLY A 84 -15.55 4.83 -5.73
C GLY A 84 -14.82 5.38 -4.51
N LEU A 85 -13.57 4.94 -4.31
CA LEU A 85 -12.71 5.35 -3.20
C LEU A 85 -11.49 6.12 -3.73
N GLU A 86 -11.76 7.13 -4.55
CA GLU A 86 -10.74 7.93 -5.23
C GLU A 86 -9.80 8.64 -4.25
N GLU A 87 -10.31 9.11 -3.11
CA GLU A 87 -9.47 9.75 -2.09
C GLU A 87 -8.53 8.75 -1.40
N LEU A 88 -8.99 7.52 -1.13
CA LEU A 88 -8.13 6.45 -0.61
C LEU A 88 -7.08 6.04 -1.65
N ALA A 89 -7.47 5.95 -2.92
CA ALA A 89 -6.55 5.70 -4.02
C ALA A 89 -5.50 6.82 -4.12
N LYS A 90 -5.90 8.10 -4.06
CA LYS A 90 -4.95 9.23 -4.05
C LYS A 90 -3.98 9.16 -2.88
N GLU A 91 -4.43 8.82 -1.68
CA GLU A 91 -3.56 8.68 -0.51
C GLU A 91 -2.56 7.51 -0.63
N LEU A 92 -2.98 6.41 -1.26
CA LEU A 92 -2.09 5.32 -1.66
C LEU A 92 -1.02 5.84 -2.66
N LEU A 93 -1.42 6.62 -3.65
CA LEU A 93 -0.51 7.16 -4.68
C LEU A 93 0.45 8.25 -4.13
N SER A 94 -0.05 9.19 -3.35
CA SER A 94 0.64 10.40 -2.85
C SER A 94 1.78 10.11 -1.88
N SER A 95 1.69 8.96 -1.21
CA SER A 95 2.70 8.49 -0.27
C SER A 95 4.09 8.29 -0.87
N GLN A 96 4.20 8.20 -2.20
CA GLN A 96 5.47 8.10 -2.92
C GLN A 96 6.04 9.46 -3.31
N GLU A 97 5.22 10.44 -3.64
CA GLU A 97 5.68 11.79 -3.97
C GLU A 97 6.36 12.44 -2.76
N LYS A 98 5.82 12.21 -1.55
CA LYS A 98 6.44 12.64 -0.29
C LYS A 98 7.76 11.91 0.03
N GLN A 99 7.98 10.70 -0.46
CA GLN A 99 9.25 9.97 -0.27
C GLN A 99 10.30 10.33 -1.34
N ALA A 100 9.89 10.52 -2.60
CA ALA A 100 10.77 10.95 -3.68
C ALA A 100 11.31 12.37 -3.44
N SER A 101 10.45 13.31 -3.03
CA SER A 101 10.84 14.71 -2.75
C SER A 101 11.73 14.90 -1.51
N ARG A 102 11.78 13.91 -0.59
CA ARG A 102 12.68 13.92 0.58
C ARG A 102 14.10 13.43 0.26
N LEU A 103 14.29 12.72 -0.85
CA LEU A 103 15.59 12.23 -1.30
C LEU A 103 16.33 13.24 -2.21
N GLU A 104 15.70 14.37 -2.54
CA GLU A 104 16.25 15.46 -3.35
C GLU A 104 16.66 16.71 -2.54
N LYS A 105 16.70 16.63 -1.21
CA LYS A 105 17.24 17.67 -0.30
C LYS A 105 18.42 17.13 0.50
#